data_AF-A0A2W1JA47-F1
#
_entry.id   AF-A0A2W1JA47-F1
#
_cell.length_a   1.000
_cell.length_b   1.000
_cell.length_c   1.000
_cell.angle_alpha   90.00
_cell.angle_beta   90.00
_cell.angle_gamma   90.00
#
_symmetry.space_group_name_H-M   'P 1'
#
loop_
_entity.id
_entity.type
_entity.pdbx_description
1 polymer ?
#
loop_
_entity_poly.entity_id
_entity_poly.type
_entity_poly.pdbx_seq_one_letter_code
_entity_poly.pdbx_strand_id
1 'polypeptide(L)'
;MKSILKSLLPTQWQKSQKFSSERPDFNDPTLYSDTDLQHSHCQVGPREVAEVLRKMISGEKNAQAVFDTFFLSCISGDLFDFTIDDYKISLLIDDPGTFDYIESVTIEGRRAAYGDWKVDPEFLLSDEEQNQFQMLLESL
;
A
#
# COMPACT_ATOMS: atom_id res chain seq x y z
N MET A 1 10.71 48.84 15.56
CA MET A 1 10.93 47.67 16.41
C MET A 1 10.25 46.46 15.76
N LYS A 2 10.99 45.38 15.60
CA LYS A 2 10.64 44.17 14.84
C LYS A 2 9.50 43.40 15.53
N SER A 3 8.48 42.99 14.78
CA SER A 3 7.61 41.87 15.17
C SER A 3 7.91 40.70 14.24
N ILE A 4 8.55 39.69 14.82
CA ILE A 4 8.92 38.44 14.16
C ILE A 4 7.73 37.49 14.40
N LEU A 5 6.96 37.22 13.35
CA LEU A 5 6.03 36.11 13.35
C LEU A 5 6.86 34.81 13.36
N LYS A 6 6.79 34.11 14.50
CA LYS A 6 7.31 32.76 14.69
C LYS A 6 6.58 31.83 13.73
N SER A 7 7.25 31.38 12.67
CA SER A 7 6.87 30.15 11.98
C SER A 7 7.12 28.99 12.94
N LEU A 8 6.05 28.47 13.52
CA LEU A 8 6.08 27.28 14.37
C LEU A 8 6.19 26.05 13.49
N LEU A 9 7.45 25.68 13.25
CA LEU A 9 8.03 24.34 13.18
C LEU A 9 7.58 23.38 12.05
N PRO A 10 8.55 22.59 11.54
CA PRO A 10 8.41 21.77 10.35
C PRO A 10 7.59 20.50 10.60
N THR A 11 6.87 20.09 9.56
CA THR A 11 6.28 18.77 9.34
C THR A 11 7.24 17.69 9.85
N GLN A 12 6.76 16.79 10.71
CA GLN A 12 7.57 15.80 11.44
C GLN A 12 8.27 14.73 10.58
N TRP A 13 8.46 14.97 9.29
CA TRP A 13 9.21 14.11 8.37
C TRP A 13 10.73 14.32 8.39
N GLN A 14 11.27 15.10 9.34
CA GLN A 14 12.72 15.37 9.44
C GLN A 14 13.28 15.23 10.86
N LYS A 15 13.11 14.05 11.47
CA LYS A 15 14.09 13.58 12.45
C LYS A 15 14.86 12.41 11.86
N SER A 16 15.94 12.77 11.17
CA SER A 16 17.02 11.89 10.77
C SER A 16 17.70 11.27 12.00
N GLN A 17 17.12 10.17 12.49
CA GLN A 17 17.92 9.17 13.16
C GLN A 17 18.76 8.49 12.08
N LYS A 18 20.09 8.64 12.17
CA LYS A 18 21.04 7.82 11.42
C LYS A 18 20.89 6.38 11.88
N PHE A 19 19.98 5.63 11.26
CA PHE A 19 20.09 4.19 11.19
C PHE A 19 21.05 3.86 10.04
N SER A 20 22.05 3.02 10.28
CA SER A 20 22.56 2.19 9.20
C SER A 20 21.49 1.10 9.01
N SER A 21 20.66 1.17 7.97
CA SER A 21 19.68 0.11 7.70
C SER A 21 19.08 0.30 6.31
N GLU A 22 19.67 -0.33 5.30
CA GLU A 22 18.92 -0.64 4.08
C GLU A 22 17.69 -1.44 4.51
N ARG A 23 16.50 -0.98 4.12
CA ARG A 23 15.28 -1.79 4.23
C ARG A 23 15.60 -3.17 3.61
N PRO A 24 15.31 -4.29 4.30
CA PRO A 24 15.56 -5.59 3.71
C PRO A 24 14.86 -5.68 2.35
N ASP A 25 15.58 -6.11 1.31
CA ASP A 25 14.97 -6.34 0.02
C ASP A 25 14.18 -7.66 0.07
N PHE A 26 12.94 -7.56 0.52
CA PHE A 26 12.00 -8.68 0.54
C PHE A 26 11.68 -9.22 -0.86
N ASN A 27 12.09 -8.54 -1.94
CA ASN A 27 11.99 -9.07 -3.30
C ASN A 27 13.15 -9.98 -3.68
N ASP A 28 14.23 -10.10 -2.90
CA ASP A 28 15.32 -11.02 -3.25
C ASP A 28 14.92 -12.48 -2.93
N PRO A 29 14.66 -13.33 -3.94
CA PRO A 29 14.25 -14.71 -3.72
C PRO A 29 15.40 -15.60 -3.19
N THR A 30 16.63 -15.11 -3.23
CA THR A 30 17.79 -15.81 -2.65
C THR A 30 17.88 -15.60 -1.14
N LEU A 31 17.25 -14.54 -0.62
CA LEU A 31 17.21 -14.20 0.80
C LEU A 31 15.88 -14.56 1.46
N TYR A 32 14.76 -14.40 0.74
CA TYR A 32 13.42 -14.63 1.27
C TYR A 32 12.58 -15.48 0.32
N SER A 33 12.20 -16.68 0.77
CA SER A 33 11.21 -17.51 0.11
C SER A 33 9.79 -16.98 0.35
N ASP A 34 8.82 -17.40 -0.46
CA ASP A 34 7.42 -17.02 -0.24
C ASP A 34 6.91 -17.44 1.15
N THR A 35 7.35 -18.60 1.64
CA THR A 35 7.01 -19.09 2.98
C THR A 35 7.58 -18.23 4.13
N ASP A 36 8.66 -17.49 3.87
CA ASP A 36 9.21 -16.56 4.86
C ASP A 36 8.34 -15.31 4.99
N LEU A 37 7.69 -14.90 3.90
CA LEU A 37 6.92 -13.66 3.80
C LEU A 37 5.46 -13.80 4.23
N GLN A 38 4.94 -15.02 4.36
CA GLN A 38 3.54 -15.27 4.70
C GLN A 38 3.34 -16.36 5.77
N HIS A 39 2.14 -16.42 6.33
CA HIS A 39 1.70 -17.53 7.17
C HIS A 39 1.28 -18.75 6.32
N SER A 40 1.37 -19.95 6.88
CA SER A 40 1.13 -21.21 6.16
C SER A 40 -0.30 -21.38 5.59
N HIS A 41 -1.27 -20.63 6.11
CA HIS A 41 -2.65 -20.66 5.67
C HIS A 41 -2.98 -19.58 4.62
N CYS A 42 -2.03 -18.70 4.32
CA CYS A 42 -2.18 -17.64 3.35
C CYS A 42 -2.39 -18.23 1.95
N GLN A 43 -3.44 -17.78 1.26
CA GLN A 43 -3.84 -18.31 -0.05
C GLN A 43 -3.41 -17.42 -1.23
N VAL A 44 -3.03 -16.17 -0.95
CA VAL A 44 -2.58 -15.18 -1.94
C VAL A 44 -1.30 -14.54 -1.41
N GLY A 45 -0.19 -14.73 -2.10
CA GLY A 45 1.12 -14.36 -1.56
C GLY A 45 1.40 -12.85 -1.64
N PRO A 46 2.27 -12.28 -0.77
CA PRO A 46 2.54 -10.85 -0.78
C PRO A 46 3.28 -10.40 -2.05
N ARG A 47 4.14 -11.26 -2.64
CA ARG A 47 4.77 -11.01 -3.94
C ARG A 47 3.76 -10.99 -5.09
N GLU A 48 2.81 -11.92 -5.08
CA GLU A 48 1.72 -11.98 -6.06
C GLU A 48 0.90 -10.69 -6.01
N VAL A 49 0.52 -10.24 -4.81
CA VAL A 49 -0.19 -8.96 -4.64
C VAL A 49 0.67 -7.78 -5.10
N ALA A 50 1.96 -7.74 -4.75
CA ALA A 50 2.86 -6.68 -5.20
C ALA A 50 3.00 -6.62 -6.73
N GLU A 51 3.06 -7.76 -7.41
CA GLU A 51 3.06 -7.83 -8.88
C GLU A 51 1.78 -7.24 -9.48
N VAL A 52 0.62 -7.51 -8.88
CA VAL A 52 -0.67 -6.93 -9.29
C VAL A 52 -0.67 -5.41 -9.11
N LEU A 53 -0.18 -4.90 -7.98
CA LEU A 53 -0.04 -3.46 -7.76
C LEU A 53 0.89 -2.81 -8.80
N ARG A 54 2.00 -3.46 -9.17
CA ARG A 54 2.91 -2.96 -10.22
C ARG A 54 2.26 -2.86 -11.60
N LYS A 55 1.39 -3.80 -11.97
CA LYS A 55 0.61 -3.69 -13.22
C LYS A 55 -0.30 -2.46 -13.21
N MET A 56 -0.93 -2.18 -12.07
CA MET A 56 -1.75 -0.98 -11.89
C MET A 56 -0.94 0.29 -12.14
N ILE A 57 0.22 0.38 -11.49
CA ILE A 57 1.13 1.51 -11.54
C ILE A 57 1.69 1.75 -12.96
N SER A 58 2.01 0.67 -13.69
CA SER A 58 2.56 0.75 -15.04
C SER A 58 1.57 1.24 -16.10
N GLY A 59 0.31 1.46 -15.72
CA GLY A 59 -0.73 1.97 -16.60
C GLY A 59 -1.46 0.89 -17.40
N GLU A 60 -1.39 -0.38 -17.00
CA GLU A 60 -2.38 -1.38 -17.40
C GLU A 60 -3.73 -0.95 -16.76
N LYS A 61 -4.54 -0.20 -17.53
CA LYS A 61 -5.70 0.60 -17.08
C LYS A 61 -6.92 -0.21 -16.61
N ASN A 62 -6.71 -1.28 -15.85
CA ASN A 62 -7.79 -2.12 -15.34
C ASN A 62 -8.17 -1.80 -13.89
N ALA A 63 -7.60 -0.73 -13.32
CA ALA A 63 -7.99 -0.20 -12.02
C ALA A 63 -9.40 0.42 -12.08
N GLN A 64 -10.36 -0.22 -11.40
CA GLN A 64 -11.71 0.33 -11.27
C GLN A 64 -12.17 0.29 -9.81
N ALA A 65 -12.63 1.44 -9.29
CA ALA A 65 -13.31 1.49 -8.01
C ALA A 65 -14.59 0.63 -8.06
N VAL A 66 -14.82 -0.18 -7.02
CA VAL A 66 -15.98 -1.08 -6.96
C VAL A 66 -17.28 -0.32 -6.64
N PHE A 67 -17.15 0.87 -6.02
CA PHE A 67 -18.26 1.71 -5.59
C PHE A 67 -18.12 3.13 -6.16
N ASP A 68 -19.22 3.89 -6.13
CA ASP A 68 -19.28 5.28 -6.61
C ASP A 68 -18.66 6.30 -5.63
N THR A 69 -17.82 5.85 -4.68
CA THR A 69 -17.14 6.71 -3.72
C THR A 69 -15.73 6.98 -4.22
N PHE A 70 -15.39 8.26 -4.42
CA PHE A 70 -14.03 8.70 -4.74
C PHE A 70 -13.09 8.42 -3.57
N PHE A 71 -11.86 8.02 -3.85
CA PHE A 71 -10.87 7.69 -2.81
C PHE A 71 -10.63 8.87 -1.86
N LEU A 72 -10.52 10.08 -2.40
CA LEU A 72 -10.34 11.33 -1.64
C LEU A 72 -11.52 11.66 -0.69
N SER A 73 -12.66 10.99 -0.85
CA SER A 73 -13.86 11.21 -0.03
C SER A 73 -14.05 10.17 1.07
N CYS A 74 -13.25 9.09 1.07
CA CYS A 74 -13.26 8.12 2.16
C CYS A 74 -12.83 8.77 3.48
N ILE A 75 -13.33 8.27 4.60
CA ILE A 75 -12.98 8.74 5.94
C ILE A 75 -12.30 7.63 6.75
N SER A 76 -11.70 8.01 7.87
CA SER A 76 -11.06 7.06 8.79
C SER A 76 -11.98 5.88 9.14
N GLY A 77 -11.48 4.66 8.94
CA GLY A 77 -12.21 3.42 9.16
C GLY A 77 -13.01 2.92 7.96
N ASP A 78 -13.09 3.68 6.86
CA ASP A 78 -13.67 3.18 5.62
C ASP A 78 -12.76 2.11 4.98
N LEU A 79 -13.39 1.23 4.20
CA LEU A 79 -12.68 0.38 3.25
C LEU A 79 -12.87 0.95 1.85
N PHE A 80 -11.77 1.15 1.14
CA PHE A 80 -11.79 1.48 -0.28
C PHE A 80 -11.49 0.24 -1.11
N ASP A 81 -12.49 -0.18 -1.88
CA ASP A 81 -12.41 -1.37 -2.73
C ASP A 81 -12.14 -0.96 -4.18
N PHE A 82 -11.12 -1.59 -4.78
CA PHE A 82 -10.87 -1.49 -6.21
C PHE A 82 -10.55 -2.86 -6.82
N THR A 83 -10.61 -2.93 -8.14
CA THR A 83 -10.27 -4.14 -8.90
C THR A 83 -9.12 -3.89 -9.84
N ILE A 84 -8.27 -4.91 -10.04
CA ILE A 84 -7.24 -4.96 -11.08
C ILE A 84 -7.26 -6.37 -11.66
N ASP A 85 -7.49 -6.50 -12.97
CA ASP A 85 -7.76 -7.79 -13.60
C ASP A 85 -8.91 -8.50 -12.83
N ASP A 86 -8.68 -9.72 -12.33
CA ASP A 86 -9.65 -10.49 -11.54
C ASP A 86 -9.48 -10.31 -10.01
N TYR A 87 -8.54 -9.46 -9.58
CA TYR A 87 -8.27 -9.19 -8.17
C TYR A 87 -9.20 -8.10 -7.65
N LYS A 88 -9.83 -8.37 -6.50
CA LYS A 88 -10.44 -7.33 -5.67
C LYS A 88 -9.52 -7.03 -4.50
N ILE A 89 -9.11 -5.77 -4.34
CA ILE A 89 -8.25 -5.28 -3.28
C ILE A 89 -9.03 -4.29 -2.42
N SER A 90 -9.02 -4.50 -1.11
CA SER A 90 -9.64 -3.63 -0.11
C SER A 90 -8.55 -2.95 0.71
N LEU A 91 -8.55 -1.62 0.74
CA LEU A 91 -7.64 -0.80 1.53
C LEU A 91 -8.35 -0.27 2.78
N LEU A 92 -7.68 -0.30 3.93
CA LEU A 92 -8.14 0.44 5.10
C LEU A 92 -7.72 1.90 4.98
N ILE A 93 -8.67 2.81 5.22
CA ILE A 93 -8.44 4.26 5.18
C ILE A 93 -8.20 4.78 6.60
N ASP A 94 -7.07 5.46 6.81
CA ASP A 94 -6.77 6.14 8.09
C ASP A 94 -7.24 7.59 8.04
N ASP A 95 -6.95 8.29 6.93
CA ASP A 95 -7.29 9.69 6.69
C ASP A 95 -7.87 9.87 5.27
N PRO A 96 -8.67 10.91 5.02
CA PRO A 96 -9.20 11.16 3.67
C PRO A 96 -8.12 11.25 2.60
N GLY A 97 -8.24 10.39 1.59
CA GLY A 97 -7.28 10.27 0.49
C GLY A 97 -5.96 9.61 0.87
N THR A 98 -5.87 8.92 2.01
CA THR A 98 -4.69 8.17 2.42
C THR A 98 -5.11 6.80 2.95
N PHE A 99 -4.47 5.74 2.47
CA PHE A 99 -4.68 4.40 3.02
C PHE A 99 -3.58 4.07 4.05
N ASP A 100 -3.89 3.19 4.98
CA ASP A 100 -2.94 2.67 5.98
C ASP A 100 -2.27 1.39 5.44
N TYR A 101 -3.09 0.36 5.20
CA TYR A 101 -2.64 -0.94 4.69
C TYR A 101 -3.70 -1.64 3.85
N ILE A 102 -3.29 -2.71 3.18
CA ILE A 102 -4.19 -3.61 2.45
C ILE A 102 -4.91 -4.52 3.45
N GLU A 103 -6.21 -4.28 3.65
CA GLU A 103 -7.06 -5.06 4.55
C GLU A 103 -7.29 -6.49 4.02
N SER A 104 -7.59 -6.62 2.72
CA SER A 104 -7.74 -7.93 2.09
C SER A 104 -7.63 -7.93 0.57
N VAL A 105 -7.31 -9.10 0.03
CA VAL A 105 -7.27 -9.38 -1.41
C VAL A 105 -8.05 -10.66 -1.69
N THR A 106 -8.90 -10.64 -2.73
CA THR A 106 -9.67 -11.80 -3.21
C THR A 106 -9.46 -12.01 -4.70
N ILE A 107 -9.21 -13.26 -5.11
CA ILE A 107 -9.00 -13.66 -6.50
C ILE A 107 -9.46 -15.12 -6.70
N GLU A 108 -10.34 -15.38 -7.67
CA GLU A 108 -10.77 -16.75 -8.05
C GLU A 108 -11.16 -17.66 -6.86
N GLY A 109 -11.79 -17.09 -5.82
CA GLY A 109 -12.18 -17.83 -4.61
C GLY A 109 -11.07 -18.07 -3.59
N ARG A 110 -9.83 -17.65 -3.86
CA ARG A 110 -8.76 -17.48 -2.85
C ARG A 110 -8.90 -16.13 -2.17
N ARG A 111 -8.53 -16.08 -0.90
CA ARG A 111 -8.50 -14.83 -0.11
C ARG A 111 -7.24 -14.77 0.75
N ALA A 112 -6.69 -13.57 0.88
CA ALA A 112 -5.77 -13.21 1.93
C ALA A 112 -6.24 -11.93 2.64
N ALA A 113 -6.00 -11.82 3.94
CA ALA A 113 -6.21 -10.62 4.74
C ALA A 113 -4.88 -10.10 5.31
N TYR A 114 -4.88 -8.87 5.82
CA TYR A 114 -3.71 -8.24 6.44
C TYR A 114 -2.89 -9.18 7.34
N GLY A 115 -3.57 -9.90 8.25
CA GLY A 115 -2.92 -10.84 9.19
C GLY A 115 -2.40 -12.16 8.60
N ASP A 116 -2.60 -12.42 7.31
CA ASP A 116 -2.10 -13.63 6.63
C ASP A 116 -0.64 -13.46 6.17
N TRP A 117 -0.17 -12.22 6.04
CA TRP A 117 1.19 -11.89 5.66
C TRP A 117 2.05 -11.54 6.88
N LYS A 118 3.34 -11.85 6.79
CA LYS A 118 4.35 -11.37 7.76
C LYS A 118 5.02 -10.08 7.28
N VAL A 119 4.88 -9.80 5.99
CA VAL A 119 5.36 -8.59 5.31
C VAL A 119 4.24 -8.08 4.45
N ASP A 120 3.83 -6.85 4.69
CA ASP A 120 2.72 -6.22 3.96
C ASP A 120 3.07 -6.09 2.47
N PRO A 121 2.17 -6.41 1.53
CA PRO A 121 2.49 -6.45 0.10
C PRO A 121 3.04 -5.13 -0.46
N GLU A 122 2.52 -3.99 -0.01
CA GLU A 122 2.96 -2.64 -0.35
C GLU A 122 4.43 -2.40 0.04
N PHE A 123 4.96 -3.16 0.99
CA PHE A 123 6.36 -3.07 1.39
C PHE A 123 7.33 -3.75 0.44
N LEU A 124 6.83 -4.52 -0.53
CA LEU A 124 7.62 -5.04 -1.63
C LEU A 124 7.71 -4.03 -2.79
N LEU A 125 6.95 -2.94 -2.76
CA LEU A 125 7.10 -1.86 -3.73
C LEU A 125 8.28 -0.96 -3.35
N SER A 126 9.02 -0.49 -4.35
CA SER A 126 10.01 0.56 -4.18
C SER A 126 9.34 1.87 -3.74
N ASP A 127 10.12 2.80 -3.17
CA ASP A 127 9.58 4.10 -2.74
C ASP A 127 8.92 4.87 -3.89
N GLU A 128 9.48 4.74 -5.10
CA GLU A 128 8.89 5.34 -6.31
C GLU A 128 7.55 4.68 -6.67
N GLU A 129 7.47 3.35 -6.64
CA GLU A 129 6.23 2.62 -6.92
C GLU A 129 5.14 2.93 -5.87
N GLN A 130 5.49 3.07 -4.58
CA GLN A 130 4.54 3.46 -3.55
C GLN A 130 3.98 4.88 -3.79
N ASN A 131 4.85 5.83 -4.19
CA ASN A 131 4.41 7.18 -4.54
C ASN A 131 3.46 7.16 -5.76
N GLN A 132 3.80 6.38 -6.78
CA GLN A 132 2.95 6.24 -7.98
C GLN A 132 1.61 5.56 -7.66
N PHE A 133 1.61 4.57 -6.75
CA PHE A 133 0.38 3.94 -6.26
C PHE A 133 -0.52 4.96 -5.55
N GLN A 134 0.04 5.75 -4.64
CA GLN A 134 -0.71 6.81 -3.96
C GLN A 134 -1.29 7.83 -4.95
N MET A 135 -0.49 8.32 -5.92
CA MET A 135 -0.96 9.23 -6.96
C MET A 135 -2.09 8.63 -7.81
N LEU A 136 -2.03 7.31 -8.05
CA LEU A 136 -3.08 6.61 -8.78
C LEU A 136 -4.38 6.58 -7.97
N LEU A 137 -4.31 6.21 -6.69
CA LEU A 137 -5.49 6.19 -5.81
C LEU A 137 -6.15 7.57 -5.72
N GLU A 138 -5.36 8.65 -5.61
CA GLU A 138 -5.87 10.03 -5.60
C GLU A 138 -6.58 10.44 -6.90
N SER A 139 -6.36 9.70 -8.00
CA SER A 139 -7.03 9.93 -9.28
C SER A 139 -8.32 9.12 -9.48
N LEU A 140 -8.62 8.19 -8.57
CA LEU A 140 -9.83 7.35 -8.55
C LEU A 140 -10.95 7.97 -7.72
#